data_AF-A0A5N8YTR0-F1
#
_entry.id   AF-A0A5N8YTR0-F1
#
_cell.length_a   1.000
_cell.length_b   1.000
_cell.length_c   1.000
_cell.angle_alpha   90.00
_cell.angle_beta   90.00
_cell.angle_gamma   90.00
#
_symmetry.space_group_name_H-M   'P 1'
#
loop_
_entity.id
_entity.type
_entity.pdbx_description
1 polymer ?
#
loop_
_entity_poly.entity_id
_entity_poly.type
_entity_poly.pdbx_seq_one_letter_code
_entity_poly.pdbx_strand_id
1 'polypeptide(L)'
;MIRVALVESYGRILTVTNQSYYMFPNPDAIVSKGIHGLRQVNLSGKKSEYTLKIASDAQQSFLDLEDLRCRPDRIIAGRLMSLKGVRHWTT
;
A
#
# COMPACT_ATOMS: atom_id res chain seq x y z
N MET A 1 1.34 -16.88 -2.57
CA MET A 1 1.77 -15.60 -3.18
C MET A 1 1.61 -14.47 -2.17
N ILE A 2 2.58 -13.55 -2.07
CA ILE A 2 2.58 -12.45 -1.09
C ILE A 2 1.37 -11.51 -1.18
N ARG A 3 0.85 -11.24 -2.40
CA ARG A 3 -0.31 -10.35 -2.62
C ARG A 3 -1.60 -10.94 -2.06
N VAL A 4 -1.82 -12.25 -2.29
CA VAL A 4 -3.00 -12.97 -1.79
C VAL A 4 -2.99 -12.97 -0.25
N ALA A 5 -1.85 -13.32 0.36
CA ALA A 5 -1.70 -13.32 1.82
C ALA A 5 -1.97 -11.94 2.44
N LEU A 6 -1.53 -10.86 1.81
CA LEU A 6 -1.78 -9.49 2.26
C LEU A 6 -3.27 -9.14 2.25
N VAL A 7 -3.96 -9.48 1.15
CA VAL A 7 -5.38 -9.18 0.95
C VAL A 7 -6.26 -10.02 1.87
N GLU A 8 -6.00 -11.32 2.00
CA GLU A 8 -6.77 -12.20 2.87
C GLU A 8 -6.56 -11.89 4.36
N SER A 9 -5.34 -11.47 4.74
CA SER A 9 -5.03 -11.19 6.16
C SER A 9 -5.49 -9.80 6.61
N TYR A 10 -5.36 -8.78 5.76
CA TYR A 10 -5.55 -7.37 6.15
C TYR A 10 -6.63 -6.64 5.36
N GLY A 11 -7.17 -7.28 4.33
CA GLY A 11 -8.32 -6.78 3.58
C GLY A 11 -9.61 -6.84 4.37
N ARG A 12 -10.52 -5.90 4.09
CA ARG A 12 -11.89 -5.97 4.60
C ARG A 12 -12.69 -6.99 3.80
N ILE A 13 -13.60 -7.69 4.44
CA ILE A 13 -14.52 -8.60 3.76
C ILE A 13 -15.73 -7.79 3.27
N LEU A 14 -16.01 -7.88 1.98
CA LEU A 14 -17.24 -7.39 1.38
C LEU A 14 -18.09 -8.58 0.97
N THR A 15 -19.32 -8.67 1.49
CA THR A 15 -20.29 -9.69 1.05
C THR A 15 -21.24 -9.06 0.04
N VAL A 16 -21.27 -9.61 -1.18
CA VAL A 16 -22.21 -9.21 -2.24
C VAL A 16 -22.90 -10.46 -2.73
N THR A 17 -24.22 -10.45 -2.81
CA THR A 17 -25.01 -11.58 -3.35
C THR A 17 -24.61 -12.94 -2.77
N ASN A 18 -24.47 -13.02 -1.45
CA ASN A 18 -24.10 -14.23 -0.71
C ASN A 18 -22.68 -14.79 -1.01
N GLN A 19 -21.81 -13.98 -1.62
CA GLN A 19 -20.39 -14.30 -1.83
C GLN A 19 -19.49 -13.29 -1.11
N SER A 20 -18.46 -13.80 -0.44
CA SER A 20 -17.48 -12.98 0.30
C SER A 20 -16.23 -12.71 -0.55
N TYR A 21 -15.84 -11.45 -0.61
CA TYR A 21 -14.64 -10.99 -1.29
C TYR A 21 -13.73 -10.24 -0.32
N TYR A 22 -12.42 -10.38 -0.49
CA TYR A 22 -11.44 -9.60 0.24
C TYR A 22 -11.06 -8.35 -0.56
N MET A 23 -11.33 -7.18 0.01
CA MET A 23 -10.88 -5.91 -0.54
C MET A 23 -9.39 -5.73 -0.31
N PHE A 24 -8.73 -4.97 -1.18
CA PHE A 24 -7.34 -4.56 -0.92
C PHE A 24 -7.28 -3.73 0.38
N PRO A 25 -6.30 -3.97 1.27
CA PRO A 25 -6.19 -3.25 2.53
C PRO A 25 -6.00 -1.75 2.31
N ASN A 26 -6.72 -0.95 3.10
CA ASN A 26 -6.52 0.50 3.12
C ASN A 26 -5.24 0.86 3.92
N PRO A 27 -4.72 2.09 3.78
CA PRO A 27 -3.52 2.51 4.51
C PRO A 27 -3.63 2.32 6.03
N ASP A 28 -4.79 2.61 6.63
CA ASP A 28 -5.01 2.44 8.08
C ASP A 28 -4.80 0.99 8.54
N ALA A 29 -5.32 0.03 7.78
CA ALA A 29 -5.18 -1.39 8.07
C ALA A 29 -3.70 -1.79 8.05
N ILE A 30 -2.93 -1.32 7.06
CA ILE A 30 -1.48 -1.57 6.99
C ILE A 30 -0.74 -0.95 8.18
N VAL A 31 -1.02 0.30 8.51
CA VAL A 31 -0.38 1.02 9.62
C VAL A 31 -0.63 0.32 10.95
N SER A 32 -1.87 -0.13 11.20
CA SER A 32 -2.25 -0.82 12.44
C SER A 32 -1.47 -2.12 12.71
N LYS A 33 -0.96 -2.79 11.66
CA LYS A 33 -0.22 -4.05 11.78
C LYS A 33 1.28 -3.85 12.03
N GLY A 34 1.82 -2.70 11.61
CA GLY A 34 3.23 -2.38 11.71
C GLY A 34 4.15 -3.36 10.98
N ILE A 35 5.47 -3.21 11.19
CA ILE A 35 6.48 -4.02 10.50
C ILE A 35 6.33 -5.52 10.84
N HIS A 36 6.04 -5.84 12.10
CA HIS A 36 5.92 -7.23 12.55
C HIS A 36 4.79 -7.97 11.83
N GLY A 37 3.60 -7.37 11.75
CA GLY A 37 2.48 -7.97 11.02
C GLY A 37 2.77 -8.12 9.53
N LEU A 38 3.40 -7.13 8.90
CA LEU A 38 3.78 -7.24 7.49
C LEU A 38 4.76 -8.40 7.24
N ARG A 39 5.68 -8.67 8.16
CA ARG A 39 6.58 -9.83 8.06
C ARG A 39 5.84 -11.17 8.16
N GLN A 40 4.72 -11.23 8.89
CA GLN A 40 3.91 -12.46 9.00
C GLN A 40 3.24 -12.85 7.67
N VAL A 41 2.99 -11.88 6.77
CA VAL A 41 2.46 -12.15 5.42
C VAL A 41 3.56 -12.29 4.36
N ASN A 42 4.78 -12.65 4.78
CA ASN A 42 5.95 -12.91 3.93
C ASN A 42 6.53 -11.66 3.22
N LEU A 43 6.26 -10.44 3.71
CA LEU A 43 7.05 -9.28 3.28
C LEU A 43 8.46 -9.33 3.87
N SER A 44 9.46 -9.07 3.02
CA SER A 44 10.83 -8.89 3.50
C SER A 44 10.92 -7.69 4.45
N GLY A 45 11.96 -7.62 5.28
CA GLY A 45 12.15 -6.50 6.22
C GLY A 45 12.08 -5.14 5.53
N LYS A 46 12.89 -4.93 4.48
CA LYS A 46 12.89 -3.68 3.69
C LYS A 46 11.53 -3.39 3.06
N LYS A 47 10.85 -4.39 2.49
CA LYS A 47 9.53 -4.16 1.89
C LYS A 47 8.47 -3.84 2.92
N SER A 48 8.55 -4.44 4.11
CA SER A 48 7.67 -4.12 5.24
C SER A 48 7.86 -2.67 5.67
N GLU A 49 9.09 -2.20 5.79
CA GLU A 49 9.41 -0.80 6.11
C GLU A 49 8.88 0.17 5.04
N TYR A 50 9.09 -0.14 3.76
CA TYR A 50 8.64 0.73 2.66
C TYR A 50 7.11 0.77 2.57
N THR A 51 6.45 -0.37 2.66
CA THR A 51 4.98 -0.46 2.63
C THR A 51 4.37 0.28 3.82
N LEU A 52 4.91 0.10 5.03
CA LEU A 52 4.43 0.81 6.20
C LEU A 52 4.62 2.33 6.05
N LYS A 53 5.80 2.76 5.59
CA LYS A 53 6.09 4.19 5.37
C LYS A 53 5.13 4.81 4.35
N ILE A 54 4.92 4.17 3.20
CA ILE A 54 4.01 4.66 2.16
C ILE A 54 2.58 4.73 2.68
N ALA A 55 2.13 3.73 3.44
CA ALA A 55 0.80 3.74 4.04
C ALA A 55 0.64 4.87 5.07
N SER A 56 1.64 5.12 5.92
CA SER A 56 1.62 6.24 6.86
C SER A 56 1.64 7.59 6.13
N ASP A 57 2.48 7.76 5.11
CA ASP A 57 2.57 9.00 4.33
C ASP A 57 1.23 9.28 3.60
N ALA A 58 0.51 8.24 3.15
CA ALA A 58 -0.83 8.36 2.56
C ALA A 58 -1.91 8.69 3.60
N GLN A 59 -1.86 8.09 4.79
CA GLN A 59 -2.82 8.37 5.88
C GLN A 59 -2.72 9.82 6.38
N GLN A 60 -1.51 10.38 6.41
CA GLN A 60 -1.23 11.73 6.87
C GLN A 60 -1.34 12.80 5.77
N SER A 61 -1.83 12.43 4.57
CA SER A 61 -1.93 13.30 3.40
C SER A 61 -0.59 13.91 2.92
N PHE A 62 0.56 13.36 3.34
CA PHE A 62 1.87 13.72 2.78
C PHE A 62 2.07 13.19 1.36
N LEU A 63 1.32 12.14 1.02
CA LEU A 63 1.15 11.62 -0.32
C LEU A 63 -0.32 11.72 -0.73
N ASP A 64 -0.70 12.85 -1.34
CA ASP A 64 -2.02 13.03 -1.93
C ASP A 64 -2.05 12.42 -3.34
N LEU A 65 -2.66 11.25 -3.46
CA LEU A 65 -2.79 10.55 -4.74
C LEU A 65 -3.80 11.21 -5.68
N GLU A 66 -4.76 11.98 -5.16
CA GLU A 66 -5.76 12.68 -5.98
C GLU A 66 -5.19 13.96 -6.58
N ASP A 67 -4.38 14.74 -5.85
CA ASP A 67 -3.64 15.87 -6.44
C ASP A 67 -2.71 15.41 -7.57
N LEU A 68 -2.03 14.28 -7.38
CA LEU A 68 -1.11 13.73 -8.39
C LEU A 68 -1.80 13.40 -9.71
N ARG A 69 -3.08 13.03 -9.69
CA ARG A 69 -3.85 12.68 -10.91
C ARG A 69 -3.92 13.83 -11.92
N CYS A 70 -3.84 15.06 -11.45
CA CYS A 70 -3.95 16.27 -12.27
C CYS A 70 -2.58 16.87 -12.67
N ARG A 71 -1.47 16.22 -12.29
CA ARG A 71 -0.10 16.72 -12.55
C ARG A 71 0.48 16.08 -13.83
N PRO A 72 1.48 16.72 -14.47
CA PRO A 72 2.20 16.10 -15.59
C PRO A 72 2.99 14.85 -15.16
N ASP A 73 3.08 13.85 -16.04
CA ASP A 73 3.76 12.56 -15.80
C ASP A 73 5.15 12.70 -15.18
N ARG A 74 5.96 13.66 -15.66
CA ARG A 74 7.31 13.92 -15.12
C ARG A 74 7.31 14.27 -13.62
N ILE A 75 6.28 15.00 -13.18
CA ILE A 75 6.10 15.41 -11.79
C ILE A 75 5.61 14.23 -10.97
N ILE A 76 4.67 13.44 -11.51
CA ILE A 76 4.17 12.22 -10.88
C ILE A 76 5.31 11.22 -10.69
N ALA A 77 6.07 10.92 -11.74
CA ALA A 77 7.19 10.00 -11.71
C ALA A 77 8.25 10.46 -10.70
N GLY A 78 8.62 11.74 -10.70
CA GLY A 78 9.57 12.29 -9.72
C GLY A 78 9.08 12.14 -8.28
N ARG A 79 7.80 12.40 -8.02
CA ARG A 79 7.21 12.24 -6.68
C ARG A 79 7.16 10.78 -6.25
N LEU A 80 6.69 9.88 -7.11
CA LEU A 80 6.60 8.46 -6.82
C LEU A 80 7.99 7.83 -6.62
N MET A 81 8.98 8.18 -7.45
CA MET A 81 10.35 7.68 -7.33
C MET A 81 11.09 8.20 -6.08
N SER A 82 10.61 9.29 -5.46
CA SER A 82 11.14 9.76 -4.17
C SER A 82 10.77 8.84 -3.00
N LEU A 83 9.72 8.01 -3.17
CA LEU A 83 9.33 7.01 -2.18
C LEU A 83 10.37 5.89 -2.11
N LYS A 84 10.84 5.57 -0.90
CA LYS A 84 11.77 4.46 -0.71
C LYS A 84 11.14 3.16 -1.22
N GLY A 85 11.88 2.42 -2.04
CA GLY A 85 11.40 1.16 -2.63
C GLY A 85 10.64 1.31 -3.95
N VAL A 86 10.34 2.54 -4.40
CA VAL A 86 9.78 2.83 -5.72
C VAL A 86 10.90 3.29 -6.66
N ARG A 87 10.94 2.72 -7.87
CA ARG A 87 11.93 2.99 -8.91
C ARG A 87 11.24 2.96 -10.28
N HIS A 88 12.00 3.32 -11.32
CA HIS A 88 11.51 3.46 -12.69
C HIS A 88 10.79 2.23 -13.26
N TRP A 89 11.03 1.02 -12.72
CA TRP A 89 10.36 -0.21 -13.14
C TRP A 89 9.03 -0.45 -12.41
N THR A 90 8.60 0.48 -11.56
CA THR A 90 7.37 0.42 -10.76
C THR A 90 6.39 1.58 -11.11
N THR A 91 6.89 2.64 -11.72
CA THR A 91 6.17 3.83 -12.22
C THR A 91 5.87 3.68 -13.69
#